data_AF-A0A7K4CD47-F1
#
_entry.id   AF-A0A7K4CD47-F1
#
_cell.length_a   1.000
_cell.length_b   1.000
_cell.length_c   1.000
_cell.angle_alpha   90.00
_cell.angle_beta   90.00
_cell.angle_gamma   90.00
#
_symmetry.space_group_name_H-M   'P 1'
#
loop_
_entity.id
_entity.type
_entity.pdbx_description
1 polymer ?
#
loop_
_entity_poly.entity_id
_entity_poly.type
_entity_poly.pdbx_seq_one_letter_code
_entity_poly.pdbx_strand_id
1 'polypeptide(L)'
;MPEENEFLQVLDYLYEKNLMLQDTSGFNKVLYFYVIDSLAHIDYTAGIYAYNYASPKNIMGAEYLRWRVEEEKKGDRPKFPGFINWLRDNHKEKFETLPSLWQMIYDSEDEASYRSFRIVLDPDSKSPVPVKYFYAMIDEFFDPDFLKSIYDDASLGRLFAAYCTKA
;
A
#
# COMPACT_ATOMS: atom_id res chain seq x y z
N MET A 1 30.00 8.66 15.28
CA MET A 1 29.04 7.69 14.72
C MET A 1 28.36 8.39 13.56
N PRO A 2 28.24 7.79 12.37
CA PRO A 2 27.34 8.32 11.36
C PRO A 2 25.96 8.43 12.02
N GLU A 3 25.24 9.54 11.81
CA GLU A 3 23.84 9.63 12.22
C GLU A 3 23.12 8.36 11.76
N GLU A 4 22.52 7.65 12.71
CA GLU A 4 21.85 6.38 12.44
C GLU A 4 20.77 6.65 11.41
N ASN A 5 20.84 6.00 10.25
CA ASN A 5 19.88 6.24 9.18
C ASN A 5 18.51 5.75 9.66
N GLU A 6 17.64 6.67 10.06
CA GLU A 6 16.31 6.39 10.64
C GLU A 6 15.45 5.50 9.72
N PHE A 7 15.68 5.51 8.41
CA PHE A 7 14.98 4.63 7.46
C PHE A 7 15.40 3.16 7.58
N LEU A 8 16.57 2.85 8.14
CA LEU A 8 16.92 1.46 8.49
C LEU A 8 15.99 0.93 9.57
N GLN A 9 15.69 1.75 10.59
CA GLN A 9 14.78 1.37 11.67
C GLN A 9 13.35 1.19 11.16
N VAL A 10 12.94 1.95 10.12
CA VAL A 10 11.65 1.74 9.43
C VAL A 10 11.61 0.39 8.73
N LEU A 11 12.68 0.02 8.03
CA LEU A 11 12.76 -1.26 7.31
C LEU A 11 12.77 -2.43 8.29
N ASP A 12 13.56 -2.34 9.37
CA ASP A 12 13.57 -3.35 10.42
C ASP A 12 12.16 -3.52 11.00
N TYR A 13 11.47 -2.40 11.29
CA TYR A 13 10.10 -2.43 11.77
C TYR A 13 9.12 -3.08 10.80
N LEU A 14 9.21 -2.78 9.50
CA LEU A 14 8.39 -3.42 8.47
C LEU A 14 8.59 -4.94 8.44
N TYR A 15 9.85 -5.39 8.46
CA TYR A 15 10.18 -6.81 8.35
C TYR A 15 9.91 -7.61 9.63
N GLU A 16 9.77 -6.95 10.78
CA GLU A 16 9.30 -7.58 12.03
C GLU A 16 7.79 -7.85 12.03
N LYS A 17 7.01 -7.19 11.15
CA LYS A 17 5.56 -7.39 11.09
C LYS A 17 5.20 -8.74 10.48
N ASN A 18 4.02 -9.23 10.88
CA ASN A 18 3.49 -10.50 10.41
C ASN A 18 2.04 -10.34 9.93
N LEU A 19 1.78 -10.74 8.69
CA LEU A 19 0.43 -10.75 8.10
C LEU A 19 -0.46 -11.89 8.66
N MET A 20 0.10 -12.78 9.47
CA MET A 20 -0.60 -13.98 9.97
C MET A 20 -1.55 -13.64 11.12
N LEU A 21 -2.83 -13.47 10.80
CA LEU A 21 -3.92 -13.66 11.78
C LEU A 21 -4.33 -15.14 11.87
N GLN A 22 -4.43 -15.85 10.74
CA GLN A 22 -4.65 -17.32 10.63
C GLN A 22 -4.08 -17.91 9.32
N ASP A 23 -4.54 -17.42 8.17
CA ASP A 23 -4.10 -17.79 6.80
C ASP A 23 -4.48 -16.67 5.81
N THR A 24 -3.61 -16.39 4.85
CA THR A 24 -3.82 -15.38 3.79
C THR A 24 -4.60 -15.94 2.59
N SER A 25 -4.82 -17.25 2.51
CA SER A 25 -5.55 -17.88 1.40
C SER A 25 -7.01 -17.44 1.28
N GLY A 26 -7.62 -16.99 2.38
CA GLY A 26 -9.00 -16.48 2.43
C GLY A 26 -9.13 -14.99 2.11
N PHE A 27 -8.03 -14.27 1.88
CA PHE A 27 -8.08 -12.87 1.49
C PHE A 27 -8.63 -12.71 0.07
N ASN A 28 -9.37 -11.62 -0.13
CA ASN A 28 -9.76 -11.22 -1.47
C ASN A 28 -8.52 -10.96 -2.31
N LYS A 29 -8.41 -11.66 -3.44
CA LYS A 29 -7.20 -11.64 -4.28
C LYS A 29 -6.82 -10.26 -4.81
N VAL A 30 -7.79 -9.40 -5.07
CA VAL A 30 -7.53 -8.03 -5.52
C VAL A 30 -7.09 -7.17 -4.34
N LEU A 31 -7.83 -7.17 -3.23
CA LEU A 31 -7.45 -6.40 -2.05
C LEU A 31 -6.07 -6.81 -1.53
N TYR A 32 -5.78 -8.12 -1.48
CA TYR A 32 -4.48 -8.65 -1.09
C TYR A 32 -3.36 -8.20 -2.04
N PHE A 33 -3.61 -8.21 -3.36
CA PHE A 33 -2.64 -7.68 -4.32
C PHE A 33 -2.25 -6.24 -4.00
N TYR A 34 -3.23 -5.36 -3.72
CA TYR A 34 -2.97 -3.96 -3.38
C TYR A 34 -2.36 -3.77 -1.99
N VAL A 35 -2.55 -4.71 -1.04
CA VAL A 35 -1.83 -4.71 0.24
C VAL A 35 -0.35 -4.96 -0.03
N ILE A 36 -0.02 -6.02 -0.77
CA ILE A 36 1.38 -6.35 -1.09
C ILE A 36 2.02 -5.26 -1.95
N ASP A 37 1.28 -4.67 -2.90
CA ASP A 37 1.77 -3.56 -3.72
C ASP A 37 2.15 -2.35 -2.85
N SER A 38 1.29 -2.02 -1.89
CA SER A 38 1.54 -0.92 -0.94
C SER A 38 2.76 -1.18 -0.06
N LEU A 39 2.91 -2.40 0.47
CA LEU A 39 4.09 -2.78 1.26
C LEU A 39 5.37 -2.75 0.42
N ALA A 40 5.32 -3.14 -0.86
CA ALA A 40 6.46 -3.05 -1.76
C ALA A 40 6.86 -1.60 -2.05
N HIS A 41 5.88 -0.70 -2.20
CA HIS A 41 6.13 0.73 -2.35
C HIS A 41 6.71 1.36 -1.07
N ILE A 42 6.23 0.96 0.11
CA ILE A 42 6.81 1.35 1.41
C ILE A 42 8.27 0.88 1.50
N ASP A 43 8.52 -0.41 1.26
CA ASP A 43 9.85 -1.02 1.32
C ASP A 43 10.84 -0.34 0.37
N TYR A 44 10.42 -0.13 -0.87
CA TYR A 44 11.27 0.48 -1.88
C TYR A 44 11.55 1.95 -1.57
N THR A 45 10.53 2.72 -1.14
CA THR A 45 10.70 4.14 -0.82
C THR A 45 11.60 4.34 0.40
N ALA A 46 11.41 3.55 1.48
CA ALA A 46 12.33 3.59 2.61
C ALA A 46 13.73 3.06 2.22
N GLY A 47 13.80 2.02 1.39
CA GLY A 47 15.03 1.39 0.91
C GLY A 47 15.97 2.32 0.14
N ILE A 48 15.44 3.21 -0.70
CA ILE A 48 16.25 4.21 -1.42
C ILE A 48 16.74 5.35 -0.53
N TYR A 49 16.09 5.60 0.61
CA TYR A 49 16.55 6.56 1.61
C TYR A 49 17.56 5.92 2.58
N ALA A 50 17.42 4.61 2.81
CA ALA A 50 18.29 3.82 3.66
C ALA A 50 19.62 3.43 2.99
N TYR A 51 19.55 3.03 1.71
CA TYR A 51 20.66 2.44 0.97
C TYR A 51 20.90 3.15 -0.36
N ASN A 52 22.06 2.87 -0.97
CA ASN A 52 22.33 3.29 -2.34
C ASN A 52 21.26 2.74 -3.30
N TYR A 53 20.83 3.56 -4.26
CA TYR A 53 19.86 3.17 -5.29
C TYR A 53 20.27 1.92 -6.09
N ALA A 54 21.58 1.73 -6.32
CA ALA A 54 22.14 0.56 -7.00
C ALA A 54 22.46 -0.62 -6.05
N SER A 55 22.00 -0.58 -4.79
CA SER A 55 22.13 -1.72 -3.89
C SER A 55 21.30 -2.90 -4.41
N PRO A 56 21.73 -4.15 -4.18
CA PRO A 56 20.95 -5.34 -4.58
C PRO A 56 19.50 -5.31 -4.09
N LYS A 57 19.25 -4.85 -2.85
CA LYS A 57 17.90 -4.68 -2.29
C LYS A 57 17.03 -3.77 -3.16
N ASN A 58 17.51 -2.57 -3.48
CA ASN A 58 16.74 -1.59 -4.27
C ASN A 58 16.58 -2.06 -5.73
N ILE A 59 17.59 -2.71 -6.31
CA ILE A 59 17.48 -3.30 -7.66
C ILE A 59 16.37 -4.36 -7.68
N MET A 60 16.38 -5.29 -6.73
CA MET A 60 15.35 -6.35 -6.64
C MET A 60 13.95 -5.77 -6.44
N GLY A 61 13.81 -4.78 -5.54
CA GLY A 61 12.54 -4.08 -5.32
C GLY A 61 12.04 -3.38 -6.58
N ALA A 62 12.93 -2.71 -7.32
CA ALA A 62 12.59 -2.07 -8.58
C ALA A 62 12.16 -3.08 -9.67
N GLU A 63 12.79 -4.27 -9.73
CA GLU A 63 12.37 -5.33 -10.65
C GLU A 63 10.97 -5.87 -10.32
N TYR A 64 10.67 -6.10 -9.04
CA TYR A 64 9.32 -6.45 -8.62
C TYR A 64 8.30 -5.37 -9.02
N LEU A 65 8.62 -4.10 -8.75
CA LEU A 65 7.75 -2.96 -9.05
C LEU A 65 7.60 -2.68 -10.55
N ARG A 66 8.54 -3.14 -11.38
CA ARG A 66 8.37 -3.18 -12.85
C ARG A 66 7.42 -4.29 -13.26
N TRP A 67 7.62 -5.50 -12.72
CA TRP A 67 6.76 -6.65 -13.02
C TRP A 67 5.30 -6.39 -12.62
N ARG A 68 5.06 -5.79 -11.45
CA ARG A 68 3.71 -5.54 -10.94
C ARG A 68 2.86 -4.66 -11.85
N VAL A 69 3.46 -3.80 -12.69
CA VAL A 69 2.73 -2.92 -13.64
C VAL A 69 1.93 -3.71 -14.67
N GLU A 70 2.39 -4.89 -15.06
CA GLU A 70 1.60 -5.78 -15.91
C GLU A 70 0.62 -6.63 -15.10
N GLU A 71 0.93 -6.90 -13.83
CA GLU A 71 0.03 -7.63 -12.94
C GLU A 71 -1.20 -6.82 -12.54
N GLU A 72 -1.06 -5.52 -12.26
CA GLU A 72 -2.20 -4.67 -11.87
C GLU A 72 -3.28 -4.58 -12.95
N LYS A 73 -2.94 -4.93 -14.19
CA LYS A 73 -3.84 -4.93 -15.35
C LYS A 73 -4.72 -6.19 -15.45
N LYS A 74 -4.48 -7.22 -14.63
CA LYS A 74 -5.10 -8.54 -14.77
C LYS A 74 -6.39 -8.68 -13.97
N GLY A 75 -7.38 -9.36 -14.56
CA GLY A 75 -8.65 -9.67 -13.90
C GLY A 75 -9.36 -8.42 -13.41
N ASP A 76 -9.86 -8.44 -12.16
CA ASP A 76 -10.56 -7.31 -11.56
C ASP A 76 -9.62 -6.28 -10.89
N ARG A 77 -8.30 -6.45 -10.95
CA ARG A 77 -7.35 -5.51 -10.32
C ARG A 77 -7.51 -4.06 -10.82
N PRO A 78 -7.71 -3.79 -12.13
CA PRO A 78 -7.94 -2.42 -12.62
C PRO A 78 -9.18 -1.74 -12.03
N LYS A 79 -10.11 -2.50 -11.44
CA LYS A 79 -11.31 -1.95 -10.80
C LYS A 79 -11.01 -1.30 -9.45
N PHE A 80 -9.87 -1.60 -8.83
CA PHE A 80 -9.55 -1.16 -7.48
C PHE A 80 -9.48 0.37 -7.29
N PRO A 81 -8.81 1.17 -8.16
CA PRO A 81 -8.84 2.63 -8.01
C PRO A 81 -10.28 3.19 -8.07
N GLY A 82 -11.10 2.66 -8.98
CA GLY A 82 -12.51 3.05 -9.06
C GLY A 82 -13.31 2.64 -7.82
N PHE A 83 -13.00 1.47 -7.24
CA PHE A 83 -13.60 1.01 -5.99
C PHE A 83 -13.27 1.94 -4.81
N ILE A 84 -12.04 2.43 -4.69
CA ILE A 84 -11.64 3.37 -3.63
C ILE A 84 -12.44 4.67 -3.74
N ASN A 85 -12.55 5.24 -4.94
CA ASN A 85 -13.37 6.44 -5.19
C ASN A 85 -14.86 6.17 -4.92
N TRP A 86 -15.37 5.00 -5.31
CA TRP A 86 -16.75 4.60 -5.01
C TRP A 86 -17.01 4.50 -3.50
N LEU A 87 -16.06 4.00 -2.71
CA LEU A 87 -16.16 3.99 -1.26
C LEU A 87 -16.18 5.40 -0.68
N ARG A 88 -15.32 6.32 -1.15
CA ARG A 88 -15.34 7.73 -0.74
C ARG A 88 -16.73 8.35 -0.93
N ASP A 89 -17.34 8.11 -2.08
CA ASP A 89 -18.60 8.74 -2.47
C ASP A 89 -19.85 8.09 -1.85
N ASN A 90 -19.83 6.77 -1.61
CA ASN A 90 -21.03 6.00 -1.24
C ASN A 90 -20.94 5.31 0.13
N HIS A 91 -19.73 5.11 0.65
CA HIS A 91 -19.45 4.37 1.89
C HIS A 91 -18.35 5.08 2.69
N LYS A 92 -18.51 6.39 2.91
CA LYS A 92 -17.50 7.27 3.50
C LYS A 92 -16.92 6.74 4.83
N GLU A 93 -17.78 6.23 5.71
CA GLU A 93 -17.34 5.61 6.98
C GLU A 93 -16.36 4.46 6.75
N LYS A 94 -16.56 3.65 5.68
CA LYS A 94 -15.63 2.57 5.37
C LYS A 94 -14.35 3.11 4.72
N PHE A 95 -14.45 4.11 3.85
CA PHE A 95 -13.30 4.78 3.24
C PHE A 95 -12.34 5.35 4.29
N GLU A 96 -12.88 6.04 5.30
CA GLU A 96 -12.10 6.65 6.40
C GLU A 96 -11.35 5.61 7.26
N THR A 97 -11.79 4.34 7.25
CA THR A 97 -11.11 3.23 7.96
C THR A 97 -10.04 2.51 7.12
N LEU A 98 -9.85 2.89 5.86
CA LEU A 98 -8.80 2.29 5.03
C LEU A 98 -7.42 2.81 5.45
N PRO A 99 -6.34 2.05 5.17
CA PRO A 99 -4.99 2.59 5.29
C PRO A 99 -4.86 3.91 4.55
N SER A 100 -4.28 4.90 5.20
CA SER A 100 -4.15 6.26 4.68
C SER A 100 -3.48 6.28 3.31
N LEU A 101 -2.50 5.39 3.08
CA LEU A 101 -1.84 5.27 1.78
C LEU A 101 -2.81 4.87 0.65
N TRP A 102 -3.80 4.01 0.92
CA TRP A 102 -4.82 3.69 -0.07
C TRP A 102 -5.75 4.86 -0.35
N GLN A 103 -6.10 5.62 0.69
CA GLN A 103 -6.90 6.84 0.53
C GLN A 103 -6.13 7.83 -0.35
N MET A 104 -4.91 8.19 0.04
CA MET A 104 -4.12 9.20 -0.66
C MET A 104 -3.74 8.82 -2.10
N ILE A 105 -3.32 7.58 -2.36
CA ILE A 105 -2.82 7.21 -3.71
C ILE A 105 -3.93 6.98 -4.73
N TYR A 106 -5.10 6.52 -4.27
CA TYR A 106 -6.19 6.10 -5.18
C TYR A 106 -7.42 7.01 -5.15
N ASP A 107 -7.51 7.96 -4.21
CA ASP A 107 -8.47 9.05 -4.27
C ASP A 107 -8.10 10.02 -5.40
N SER A 108 -9.02 10.22 -6.35
CA SER A 108 -8.81 11.13 -7.47
C SER A 108 -8.70 12.61 -7.09
N GLU A 109 -9.08 12.97 -5.86
CA GLU A 109 -8.99 14.33 -5.32
C GLU A 109 -7.70 14.60 -4.55
N ASP A 110 -6.88 13.57 -4.31
CA ASP A 110 -5.57 13.70 -3.68
C ASP A 110 -4.44 13.72 -4.73
N GLU A 111 -3.39 14.50 -4.45
CA GLU A 111 -2.25 14.67 -5.37
C GLU A 111 -1.16 13.60 -5.17
N ALA A 112 -1.25 12.83 -4.08
CA ALA A 112 -0.31 11.80 -3.74
C ALA A 112 -0.31 10.69 -4.81
N SER A 113 0.89 10.20 -5.14
CA SER A 113 1.04 9.21 -6.20
C SER A 113 2.33 8.40 -6.06
N TYR A 114 2.37 7.25 -6.73
CA TYR A 114 3.62 6.52 -6.92
C TYR A 114 4.40 7.11 -8.10
N ARG A 115 5.53 7.78 -7.82
CA ARG A 115 6.40 8.38 -8.85
C ARG A 115 7.75 7.68 -8.91
N SER A 116 8.04 7.05 -10.04
CA SER A 116 9.19 6.14 -10.17
C SER A 116 9.19 5.08 -9.06
N PHE A 117 8.01 4.56 -8.76
CA PHE A 117 7.70 3.62 -7.67
C PHE A 117 7.87 4.14 -6.23
N ARG A 118 8.17 5.43 -6.05
CA ARG A 118 8.29 6.03 -4.72
C ARG A 118 6.97 6.63 -4.28
N ILE A 119 6.66 6.53 -3.00
CA ILE A 119 5.57 7.29 -2.39
C ILE A 119 5.94 8.78 -2.45
N VAL A 120 5.10 9.57 -3.12
CA VAL A 120 5.19 11.04 -3.14
C VAL A 120 3.87 11.58 -2.65
N LEU A 121 3.89 12.21 -1.47
CA LEU A 121 2.70 12.80 -0.84
C LEU A 121 2.34 14.17 -1.42
N ASP A 122 3.37 14.95 -1.75
CA ASP A 122 3.25 16.28 -2.35
C ASP A 122 4.15 16.32 -3.60
N PRO A 123 3.57 16.46 -4.81
CA PRO A 123 4.28 16.61 -6.07
C PRO A 123 5.38 17.66 -6.11
N ASP A 124 5.17 18.77 -5.40
CA ASP A 124 6.02 19.96 -5.43
C ASP A 124 7.10 19.90 -4.34
N SER A 125 6.92 19.03 -3.35
CA SER A 125 7.91 18.77 -2.31
C SER A 125 9.11 17.99 -2.85
N LYS A 126 10.31 18.48 -2.52
CA LYS A 126 11.58 17.77 -2.77
C LYS A 126 12.09 17.01 -1.56
N SER A 127 11.39 17.15 -0.44
CA SER A 127 11.76 16.52 0.83
C SER A 127 11.42 15.03 0.81
N PRO A 128 12.21 14.17 1.46
CA PRO A 128 11.82 12.79 1.66
C PRO A 128 10.54 12.70 2.49
N VAL A 129 9.77 11.63 2.31
CA VAL A 129 8.64 11.33 3.18
C VAL A 129 9.14 11.18 4.62
N PRO A 130 8.56 11.89 5.61
CA PRO A 130 9.06 11.80 6.97
C PRO A 130 8.87 10.40 7.56
N VAL A 131 9.86 9.93 8.30
CA VAL A 131 9.90 8.57 8.89
C VAL A 131 8.62 8.19 9.65
N LYS A 132 8.03 9.12 10.40
CA LYS A 132 6.75 8.91 11.12
C LYS A 132 5.58 8.45 10.23
N TYR A 133 5.55 8.88 8.95
CA TYR A 133 4.51 8.46 8.02
C TYR A 133 4.67 6.99 7.65
N PHE A 134 5.90 6.50 7.49
CA PHE A 134 6.13 5.09 7.23
C PHE A 134 5.67 4.21 8.39
N TYR A 135 6.00 4.59 9.63
CA TYR A 135 5.52 3.85 10.82
C TYR A 135 3.99 3.80 10.86
N ALA A 136 3.31 4.92 10.63
CA ALA A 136 1.86 4.97 10.58
C ALA A 136 1.27 4.08 9.46
N MET A 137 1.79 4.19 8.23
CA MET A 137 1.34 3.35 7.11
C MET A 137 1.53 1.86 7.40
N ILE A 138 2.69 1.49 7.94
CA ILE A 138 2.97 0.11 8.33
C ILE A 138 1.93 -0.34 9.36
N ASP A 139 1.73 0.42 10.45
CA ASP A 139 0.77 0.03 11.48
C ASP A 139 -0.66 -0.11 10.95
N GLU A 140 -1.10 0.76 10.04
CA GLU A 140 -2.41 0.69 9.40
C GLU A 140 -2.58 -0.56 8.53
N PHE A 141 -1.56 -0.96 7.76
CA PHE A 141 -1.63 -2.18 6.94
C PHE A 141 -1.58 -3.47 7.76
N PHE A 142 -1.02 -3.41 8.97
CA PHE A 142 -0.97 -4.53 9.91
C PHE A 142 -2.03 -4.43 11.01
N ASP A 143 -2.95 -3.47 10.92
CA ASP A 143 -4.06 -3.35 11.85
C ASP A 143 -4.97 -4.60 11.75
N PRO A 144 -5.27 -5.26 12.89
CA PRO A 144 -6.07 -6.48 12.86
C PRO A 144 -7.48 -6.30 12.29
N ASP A 145 -8.10 -5.14 12.46
CA ASP A 145 -9.47 -4.90 11.99
C ASP A 145 -9.49 -4.60 10.49
N PHE A 146 -8.48 -3.89 9.98
CA PHE A 146 -8.23 -3.79 8.54
C PHE A 146 -8.00 -5.17 7.91
N LEU A 147 -7.06 -5.96 8.44
CA LEU A 147 -6.73 -7.30 7.92
C LEU A 147 -7.92 -8.27 7.96
N LYS A 148 -8.75 -8.22 9.02
CA LYS A 148 -10.01 -8.98 9.05
C LYS A 148 -11.00 -8.52 7.97
N SER A 149 -10.96 -7.25 7.57
CA SER A 149 -11.93 -6.71 6.61
C SER A 149 -11.68 -7.13 5.17
N ILE A 150 -10.45 -7.52 4.81
CA ILE A 150 -10.05 -7.88 3.43
C ILE A 150 -10.32 -9.33 3.04
N TYR A 151 -10.82 -10.18 3.95
CA TYR A 151 -11.32 -11.52 3.61
C TYR A 151 -12.48 -11.43 2.60
N ASP A 152 -12.58 -12.42 1.71
CA ASP A 152 -13.59 -12.44 0.63
C ASP A 152 -15.03 -12.27 1.16
N ASP A 153 -15.33 -12.88 2.30
CA ASP A 153 -16.63 -12.85 2.95
C ASP A 153 -16.73 -11.78 4.06
N ALA A 154 -15.71 -10.94 4.25
CA ALA A 154 -15.69 -9.87 5.24
C ALA A 154 -16.15 -8.52 4.67
N SER A 155 -16.11 -7.47 5.49
CA SER A 155 -16.76 -6.18 5.18
C SER A 155 -16.22 -5.51 3.92
N LEU A 156 -14.90 -5.43 3.73
CA LEU A 156 -14.32 -4.81 2.54
C LEU A 156 -14.38 -5.73 1.33
N GLY A 157 -14.16 -7.05 1.51
CA GLY A 157 -14.31 -8.04 0.45
C GLY A 157 -15.71 -8.06 -0.18
N ARG A 158 -16.77 -8.04 0.64
CA ARG A 158 -18.16 -7.95 0.16
C ARG A 158 -18.44 -6.65 -0.58
N LEU A 159 -17.91 -5.53 -0.11
CA LEU A 159 -18.06 -4.24 -0.79
C LEU A 159 -17.37 -4.24 -2.15
N PHE A 160 -16.17 -4.83 -2.25
CA PHE A 160 -15.47 -4.97 -3.52
C PHE A 160 -16.25 -5.86 -4.49
N ALA A 161 -16.76 -7.01 -4.04
CA ALA A 161 -17.61 -7.87 -4.84
C ALA A 161 -18.89 -7.16 -5.32
N ALA A 162 -19.53 -6.36 -4.45
CA ALA A 162 -20.70 -5.56 -4.80
C ALA A 162 -20.36 -4.45 -5.81
N TYR A 163 -19.17 -3.87 -5.76
CA TYR A 163 -18.71 -2.92 -6.77
C TYR A 163 -18.47 -3.61 -8.12
N CYS A 164 -17.80 -4.76 -8.12
CA CYS A 164 -17.50 -5.52 -9.34
C CYS A 164 -18.75 -5.98 -10.12
N THR A 165 -19.89 -6.14 -9.46
CA THR A 165 -21.17 -6.49 -10.12
C THR A 165 -21.90 -5.28 -10.73
N LYS A 166 -21.54 -4.06 -10.32
CA LYS A 166 -22.08 -2.80 -10.86
C LYS A 166 -21.21 -2.21 -11.98
N ALA A 167 -19.91 -2.51 -11.95
CA ALA A 167 -18.86 -1.93 -12.81
C ALA A 167 -18.55 -2.78 -14.05
#